data_AF-A0A443RVT1-F1
#
_entry.id   AF-A0A443RVT1-F1
#
_cell.length_a   1.000
_cell.length_b   1.000
_cell.length_c   1.000
_cell.angle_alpha   90.00
_cell.angle_beta   90.00
_cell.angle_gamma   90.00
#
_symmetry.space_group_name_H-M   'P 1'
#
loop_
_entity.id
_entity.type
_entity.pdbx_description
1 polymer ?
#
loop_
_entity_poly.entity_id
_entity_poly.type
_entity_poly.pdbx_seq_one_letter_code
_entity_poly.pdbx_strand_id
1 'polypeptide(L)'
;MMTGRWKWLGANQVWLGCPQPFCFMAEMDAAVASVRTMMIARGRQICIFSIDKSKTLPPVSTDCYEDDIAFYDFGLFFDSSMYLVKGKRHKKFRNNGILHEDQTIENELRAIYDDVKYTTIDAAIANEFVAILYKGDKAITYKLTNITIDKQITTMPIKYLDAAVYLRQQQIAYVFKGPLAYVGHFADIDEK
;
A
#
# COMPACT_ATOMS: atom_id res chain seq x y z
N MET A 1 -10.33 1.75 21.21
CA MET A 1 -9.91 3.17 21.07
C MET A 1 -8.46 3.15 20.60
N MET A 2 -8.15 3.63 19.40
CA MET A 2 -6.75 3.72 18.94
C MET A 2 -6.09 4.93 19.60
N THR A 3 -5.15 4.70 20.52
CA THR A 3 -4.27 5.75 21.04
C THR A 3 -3.10 5.93 20.07
N GLY A 4 -3.34 6.63 18.96
CA GLY A 4 -2.34 6.90 17.94
C GLY A 4 -1.21 7.79 18.46
N ARG A 5 0.03 7.29 18.44
CA ARG A 5 1.23 8.12 18.61
C ARG A 5 1.57 8.75 17.27
N TRP A 6 1.52 10.08 17.19
CA TRP A 6 1.88 10.83 15.99
C TRP A 6 3.39 10.76 15.76
N LYS A 7 3.82 10.42 14.54
CA LYS A 7 5.21 10.60 14.11
C LYS A 7 5.22 11.57 12.93
N TRP A 8 5.84 12.72 13.14
CA TRP A 8 6.03 13.71 12.08
C TRP A 8 7.01 13.13 11.05
N LEU A 9 6.55 12.90 9.82
CA LEU A 9 7.39 12.41 8.72
C LEU A 9 7.88 13.56 7.81
N GLY A 10 7.56 14.80 8.16
CA GLY A 10 7.73 15.97 7.29
C GLY A 10 8.71 17.00 7.82
N ALA A 11 9.99 16.64 7.96
CA ALA A 11 11.07 17.60 7.81
C ALA A 11 12.05 17.03 6.80
N ASN A 12 12.27 17.80 5.73
CA ASN A 12 13.27 17.62 4.68
C ASN A 12 14.70 17.54 5.24
N GLN A 13 14.99 16.56 6.09
CA GLN A 13 16.36 16.17 6.33
C GLN A 13 16.78 15.35 5.14
N VAL A 14 17.39 16.07 4.19
CA VAL A 14 18.31 15.61 3.17
C VAL A 14 19.11 14.45 3.74
N TRP A 15 18.60 13.23 3.60
CA TRP A 15 19.47 12.08 3.52
C TRP A 15 20.20 12.31 2.21
N LEU A 16 21.52 12.46 2.28
CA LEU A 16 22.43 12.24 1.15
C LEU A 16 22.11 10.83 0.61
N GLY A 17 21.08 10.69 -0.23
CA GLY A 17 20.50 9.40 -0.61
C GLY A 17 18.97 9.34 -0.75
N CYS A 18 18.20 10.38 -0.41
CA CYS A 18 16.76 10.44 -0.77
C CYS A 18 16.62 10.85 -2.25
N PRO A 19 15.99 10.03 -3.10
CA PRO A 19 15.69 10.42 -4.47
C PRO A 19 14.81 11.69 -4.45
N GLN A 20 15.23 12.73 -5.18
CA GLN A 20 14.69 14.09 -5.04
C GLN A 20 13.15 14.21 -5.05
N PRO A 21 12.35 13.50 -5.86
CA PRO A 21 10.89 13.70 -5.83
C PRO A 21 10.23 13.15 -4.56
N PHE A 22 10.83 12.19 -3.87
CA PHE A 22 10.31 11.71 -2.57
C PHE A 22 10.54 12.72 -1.44
N CYS A 23 11.53 13.58 -1.58
CA CYS A 23 11.79 14.62 -0.60
C CYS A 23 10.92 15.87 -0.81
N PHE A 24 10.32 16.07 -1.99
CA PHE A 24 9.51 17.26 -2.28
C PHE A 24 8.01 17.00 -2.38
N MET A 25 7.58 15.77 -2.68
CA MET A 25 6.16 15.42 -2.74
C MET A 25 5.68 14.90 -1.38
N ALA A 26 4.82 15.65 -0.71
CA ALA A 26 4.27 15.23 0.59
C ALA A 26 3.32 14.04 0.45
N GLU A 27 2.60 13.96 -0.68
CA GLU A 27 1.56 12.96 -0.94
C GLU A 27 2.15 11.67 -1.53
N MET A 28 1.56 10.54 -1.16
CA MET A 28 1.89 9.21 -1.67
C MET A 28 0.75 8.72 -2.54
N ASP A 29 1.04 8.10 -3.69
CA ASP A 29 -0.02 7.56 -4.53
C ASP A 29 -0.42 6.14 -4.09
N ALA A 30 0.58 5.37 -3.67
CA ALA A 30 0.40 4.00 -3.24
C ALA A 30 1.58 3.56 -2.37
N ALA A 31 1.32 2.62 -1.48
CA ALA A 31 2.36 1.92 -0.73
C ALA A 31 1.99 0.43 -0.61
N VAL A 32 2.99 -0.43 -0.56
CA VAL A 32 2.82 -1.88 -0.37
C VAL A 32 4.07 -2.44 0.30
N ALA A 33 3.91 -3.49 1.08
CA ALA A 33 5.04 -4.16 1.72
C ALA A 33 4.88 -5.68 1.71
N SER A 34 6.01 -6.35 1.48
CA SER A 34 6.22 -7.76 1.77
C SER A 34 6.90 -7.91 3.15
N VAL A 35 7.33 -9.13 3.48
CA VAL A 35 8.14 -9.39 4.68
C VAL A 35 9.51 -8.70 4.63
N ARG A 36 10.07 -8.48 3.43
CA ARG A 36 11.45 -8.02 3.25
C ARG A 36 11.56 -6.66 2.58
N THR A 37 10.53 -6.25 1.85
CA THR A 37 10.59 -5.09 0.97
C THR A 37 9.36 -4.23 1.17
N MET A 38 9.53 -2.91 1.23
CA MET A 38 8.44 -1.95 1.14
C MET A 38 8.63 -1.15 -0.15
N MET A 39 7.54 -0.84 -0.83
CA MET A 39 7.52 -0.01 -2.01
C MET A 39 6.58 1.16 -1.77
N ILE A 40 7.02 2.36 -2.15
CA ILE A 40 6.21 3.57 -2.13
C ILE A 40 6.21 4.14 -3.54
N ALA A 41 5.04 4.36 -4.11
CA ALA A 41 4.87 4.97 -5.41
C ALA A 41 4.47 6.44 -5.27
N ARG A 42 5.10 7.30 -6.08
CA ARG A 42 4.84 8.74 -6.18
C ARG A 42 5.04 9.21 -7.62
N GLY A 43 3.97 9.66 -8.24
CA GLY A 43 3.90 9.85 -9.67
C GLY A 43 4.45 8.63 -10.42
N ARG A 44 5.43 8.91 -11.28
CA ARG A 44 6.10 7.90 -12.11
C ARG A 44 7.23 7.16 -11.39
N GLN A 45 7.47 7.44 -10.12
CA GLN A 45 8.59 6.85 -9.41
C GLN A 45 8.14 5.86 -8.35
N ILE A 46 8.91 4.78 -8.23
CA ILE A 46 8.78 3.81 -7.16
C ILE A 46 10.07 3.79 -6.38
N CYS A 47 9.99 4.07 -5.07
CA CYS A 47 11.07 3.83 -4.14
C CYS A 47 10.91 2.48 -3.46
N ILE A 48 11.96 1.68 -3.51
CA ILE A 48 12.02 0.35 -2.91
C ILE A 48 12.93 0.40 -1.69
N PHE A 49 12.40 0.00 -0.53
CA PHE A 49 13.08 -0.03 0.76
C PHE A 49 13.26 -1.47 1.23
N SER A 50 14.44 -1.79 1.76
CA SER A 50 14.64 -3.01 2.54
C SER A 50 14.03 -2.83 3.93
N ILE A 51 13.15 -3.74 4.34
CA ILE A 51 12.63 -3.82 5.72
C ILE A 51 13.59 -4.63 6.61
N ASP A 52 14.47 -5.42 6.00
CA ASP A 52 15.47 -6.21 6.71
C ASP A 52 16.45 -5.30 7.46
N LYS A 53 16.36 -5.32 8.80
CA LYS A 53 17.22 -4.54 9.70
C LYS A 53 18.70 -4.86 9.57
N SER A 54 19.05 -6.03 9.01
CA SER A 54 20.45 -6.42 8.80
C SER A 54 21.11 -5.72 7.62
N LYS A 55 20.30 -5.12 6.72
CA LYS A 55 20.79 -4.43 5.53
C LYS A 55 20.14 -3.06 5.42
N THR A 56 20.85 -2.03 5.90
CA THR A 56 20.50 -0.64 5.59
C THR A 56 20.96 -0.34 4.17
N LEU A 57 20.13 -0.68 3.19
CA LEU A 57 20.36 -0.28 1.80
C LEU A 57 19.67 1.07 1.55
N PRO A 58 20.31 2.00 0.80
CA PRO A 58 19.62 3.20 0.36
C PRO A 58 18.40 2.80 -0.49
N PRO A 59 17.31 3.59 -0.45
CA PRO A 59 16.16 3.32 -1.30
C PRO A 59 16.58 3.34 -2.77
N VAL A 60 16.12 2.35 -3.52
CA VAL A 60 16.32 2.33 -4.97
C VAL A 60 15.11 2.98 -5.61
N SER A 61 15.31 4.08 -6.34
CA SER A 61 14.28 4.65 -7.20
C SER A 61 14.39 4.04 -8.58
N THR A 62 13.30 3.45 -9.05
CA THR A 62 13.15 3.13 -10.47
C THR A 62 12.14 4.05 -11.09
N ASP A 63 12.44 4.45 -12.32
CA ASP A 63 11.50 5.19 -13.13
C ASP A 63 10.52 4.24 -13.80
N CYS A 64 9.25 4.64 -13.88
CA CYS A 64 8.23 3.89 -14.59
C CYS A 64 8.02 4.40 -16.03
N TYR A 65 8.96 5.17 -16.60
CA TYR A 65 8.79 5.90 -17.88
C TYR A 65 8.51 5.03 -19.10
N GLU A 66 8.83 3.74 -19.06
CA GLU A 66 8.42 2.81 -20.12
C GLU A 66 6.90 2.58 -20.15
N ASP A 67 6.18 3.09 -19.15
CA ASP A 67 4.75 2.87 -18.95
C ASP A 67 3.96 4.19 -18.98
N ASP A 68 2.72 4.13 -19.45
CA ASP A 68 1.80 5.27 -19.53
C ASP A 68 1.11 5.57 -18.18
N ILE A 69 1.44 4.82 -17.13
CA ILE A 69 0.89 4.99 -15.78
C ILE A 69 1.62 6.12 -15.06
N ALA A 70 0.93 7.26 -14.92
CA ALA A 70 1.48 8.42 -14.24
C ALA A 70 1.32 8.39 -12.71
N PHE A 71 0.28 7.74 -12.19
CA PHE A 71 -0.05 7.65 -10.75
C PHE A 71 -0.76 6.33 -10.48
N TYR A 72 -0.43 5.68 -9.37
CA TYR A 72 -1.18 4.52 -8.88
C TYR A 72 -2.34 4.95 -7.98
N ASP A 73 -3.35 4.11 -7.82
CA ASP A 73 -4.48 4.35 -6.91
C ASP A 73 -4.22 3.71 -5.54
N PHE A 74 -3.59 2.53 -5.51
CA PHE A 74 -3.22 1.86 -4.26
C PHE A 74 -2.19 0.74 -4.50
N GLY A 75 -1.64 0.22 -3.39
CA GLY A 75 -0.80 -0.96 -3.36
C GLY A 75 -1.41 -2.07 -2.49
N LEU A 76 -1.19 -3.33 -2.84
CA LEU A 76 -1.77 -4.48 -2.14
C LEU A 76 -0.79 -5.65 -2.11
N PHE A 77 -0.64 -6.29 -0.94
CA PHE A 77 0.11 -7.54 -0.82
C PHE A 77 -0.87 -8.72 -0.84
N PHE A 78 -0.72 -9.62 -1.80
CA PHE A 78 -1.60 -10.78 -1.94
C PHE A 78 -0.82 -11.95 -2.58
N ASP A 79 -1.13 -13.18 -2.21
CA ASP A 79 -0.47 -14.40 -2.73
C ASP A 79 1.05 -14.27 -2.90
N SER A 80 1.74 -13.88 -1.81
CA SER A 80 3.21 -13.71 -1.80
C SER A 80 3.76 -12.72 -2.84
N SER A 81 2.92 -11.83 -3.35
CA SER A 81 3.25 -10.85 -4.38
C SER A 81 2.79 -9.46 -3.96
N MET A 82 3.51 -8.44 -4.43
CA MET A 82 3.14 -7.05 -4.24
C MET A 82 2.52 -6.52 -5.52
N TYR A 83 1.38 -5.86 -5.41
CA TYR A 83 0.64 -5.30 -6.53
C TYR A 83 0.58 -3.78 -6.38
N LEU A 84 0.88 -3.05 -7.46
CA LEU A 84 0.56 -1.62 -7.59
C LEU A 84 -0.53 -1.47 -8.65
N VAL A 85 -1.61 -0.76 -8.32
CA VAL A 85 -2.86 -0.82 -9.07
C VAL A 85 -3.27 0.56 -9.57
N LYS A 86 -3.74 0.65 -10.81
CA LYS A 86 -4.34 1.86 -11.41
C LYS A 86 -5.56 1.48 -12.24
N GLY A 87 -6.75 1.78 -11.73
CA GLY A 87 -8.02 1.40 -12.36
C GLY A 87 -8.10 -0.11 -12.60
N LYS A 88 -8.03 -0.51 -13.89
CA LYS A 88 -8.06 -1.92 -14.31
C LYS A 88 -6.67 -2.55 -14.51
N ARG A 89 -5.62 -1.74 -14.41
CA ARG A 89 -4.24 -2.15 -14.66
C ARG A 89 -3.54 -2.36 -13.34
N HIS A 90 -2.57 -3.26 -13.33
CA HIS A 90 -1.71 -3.46 -12.18
C HIS A 90 -0.31 -3.87 -12.64
N LYS A 91 0.66 -3.70 -11.76
CA LYS A 91 1.98 -4.31 -11.85
C LYS A 91 2.17 -5.28 -10.71
N LYS A 92 2.61 -6.48 -11.02
CA LYS A 92 2.99 -7.51 -10.06
C LYS A 92 4.50 -7.42 -9.80
N PHE A 93 4.88 -7.46 -8.54
CA PHE A 93 6.27 -7.49 -8.09
C PHE A 93 6.45 -8.70 -7.19
N ARG A 94 7.60 -9.37 -7.34
CA ARG A 94 8.02 -10.43 -6.42
C ARG A 94 8.29 -9.83 -5.05
N ASN A 95 8.32 -10.68 -4.02
CA ASN A 95 8.62 -10.31 -2.64
C ASN A 95 9.88 -9.47 -2.41
N ASN A 96 10.86 -9.53 -3.33
CA ASN A 96 12.09 -8.76 -3.29
C ASN A 96 12.02 -7.41 -4.02
N GLY A 97 10.85 -7.02 -4.55
CA GLY A 97 10.66 -5.78 -5.30
C GLY A 97 11.02 -5.85 -6.78
N ILE A 98 11.41 -7.02 -7.29
CA ILE A 98 11.68 -7.20 -8.73
C ILE A 98 10.35 -7.30 -9.47
N LEU A 99 10.22 -6.52 -10.55
CA LEU A 99 9.06 -6.56 -11.44
C LEU A 99 8.85 -7.97 -11.99
N HIS A 100 7.63 -8.48 -11.86
CA HIS A 100 7.17 -9.70 -12.49
C HIS A 100 6.23 -9.29 -13.61
N GLU A 101 6.72 -9.33 -14.85
CA GLU A 101 5.89 -8.95 -16.00
C GLU A 101 4.76 -9.96 -16.18
N ASP A 102 3.56 -9.55 -15.78
CA ASP A 102 2.31 -10.10 -16.29
C ASP A 102 1.20 -9.05 -16.15
N GLN A 103 0.49 -8.74 -17.25
CA GLN A 103 -0.40 -7.56 -17.34
C GLN A 103 -1.89 -7.91 -17.22
N THR A 104 -2.25 -9.19 -17.15
CA THR A 104 -3.64 -9.61 -17.02
C THR A 104 -3.95 -9.97 -15.57
N ILE A 105 -5.02 -9.38 -15.01
CA ILE A 105 -5.48 -9.68 -13.65
C ILE A 105 -5.69 -11.19 -13.59
N GLU A 106 -4.79 -11.89 -12.91
CA GLU A 106 -4.98 -13.29 -12.55
C GLU A 106 -6.30 -13.39 -11.78
N ASN A 107 -6.97 -14.54 -11.90
CA ASN A 107 -8.25 -14.83 -11.24
C ASN A 107 -8.25 -14.53 -9.72
N GLU A 108 -7.06 -14.44 -9.13
CA GLU A 108 -6.72 -14.17 -7.74
C GLU A 108 -7.30 -12.89 -7.14
N LEU A 109 -7.26 -11.75 -7.86
CA LEU A 109 -7.79 -10.47 -7.34
C LEU A 109 -9.18 -10.13 -7.87
N ARG A 110 -9.71 -10.95 -8.79
CA ARG A 110 -10.94 -10.68 -9.52
C ARG A 110 -12.14 -10.46 -8.60
N ALA A 111 -12.23 -11.23 -7.52
CA ALA A 111 -13.35 -11.13 -6.58
C ALA A 111 -13.40 -9.76 -5.87
N ILE A 112 -12.24 -9.24 -5.47
CA ILE A 112 -12.12 -7.90 -4.90
C ILE A 112 -12.48 -6.86 -5.98
N TYR A 113 -11.84 -6.92 -7.15
CA TYR A 113 -12.04 -5.94 -8.24
C TYR A 113 -13.48 -5.89 -8.77
N ASP A 114 -14.13 -7.03 -8.94
CA ASP A 114 -15.50 -7.13 -9.45
C ASP A 114 -16.49 -6.48 -8.47
N ASP A 115 -16.28 -6.62 -7.15
CA ASP A 115 -17.11 -5.97 -6.12
C ASP A 115 -16.89 -4.45 -6.06
N VAL A 116 -15.64 -3.98 -6.24
CA VAL A 116 -15.35 -2.53 -6.23
C VAL A 116 -15.80 -1.83 -7.51
N LYS A 117 -16.20 -2.59 -8.55
CA LYS A 117 -16.63 -2.09 -9.88
C LYS A 117 -15.71 -1.00 -10.44
N TYR A 118 -14.40 -1.14 -10.23
CA TYR A 118 -13.37 -0.18 -10.69
C TYR A 118 -13.58 1.26 -10.24
N THR A 119 -14.27 1.47 -9.12
CA THR A 119 -14.33 2.78 -8.51
C THR A 119 -12.98 3.14 -7.87
N THR A 120 -12.65 4.43 -7.85
CA THR A 120 -11.39 4.93 -7.27
C THR A 120 -11.28 4.49 -5.82
N ILE A 121 -10.32 3.61 -5.54
CA ILE A 121 -9.86 3.25 -4.20
C ILE A 121 -8.77 4.24 -3.85
N ASP A 122 -8.84 4.77 -2.64
CA ASP A 122 -7.94 5.81 -2.15
C ASP A 122 -6.67 5.20 -1.56
N ALA A 123 -6.81 4.05 -0.88
CA ALA A 123 -5.70 3.29 -0.33
C ALA A 123 -6.12 1.84 -0.06
N ALA A 124 -5.15 0.94 0.11
CA ALA A 124 -5.42 -0.42 0.52
C ALA A 124 -4.33 -0.97 1.44
N ILE A 125 -4.69 -1.92 2.29
CA ILE A 125 -3.75 -2.77 3.04
C ILE A 125 -4.24 -4.20 3.01
N ALA A 126 -3.32 -5.16 3.07
CA ALA A 126 -3.69 -6.55 3.24
C ALA A 126 -2.64 -7.32 4.02
N ASN A 127 -3.10 -8.37 4.68
CA ASN A 127 -2.29 -9.48 5.13
C ASN A 127 -2.73 -10.75 4.38
N GLU A 128 -2.32 -11.93 4.85
CA GLU A 128 -2.66 -13.21 4.22
C GLU A 128 -4.12 -13.65 4.40
N PHE A 129 -4.88 -13.01 5.29
CA PHE A 129 -6.25 -13.39 5.64
C PHE A 129 -7.27 -12.28 5.39
N VAL A 130 -6.84 -11.03 5.32
CA VAL A 130 -7.71 -9.85 5.32
C VAL A 130 -7.13 -8.80 4.37
N ALA A 131 -7.98 -8.24 3.51
CA ALA A 131 -7.71 -7.02 2.76
C ALA A 131 -8.67 -5.91 3.21
N ILE A 132 -8.17 -4.69 3.34
CA ILE A 132 -8.98 -3.52 3.69
C ILE A 132 -8.78 -2.48 2.59
N LEU A 133 -9.86 -2.09 1.95
CA LEU A 133 -9.88 -1.05 0.93
C LEU A 133 -10.50 0.22 1.51
N TYR A 134 -9.82 1.34 1.34
CA TYR A 134 -10.27 2.65 1.80
C TYR A 134 -10.83 3.46 0.65
N LYS A 135 -11.98 4.11 0.88
CA LYS A 135 -12.63 4.96 -0.11
C LYS A 135 -13.50 6.03 0.55
N GLY A 136 -13.19 7.29 0.33
CA GLY A 136 -13.82 8.43 1.00
C GLY A 136 -13.65 8.27 2.51
N ASP A 137 -14.76 8.12 3.22
CA ASP A 137 -14.82 7.88 4.66
C ASP A 137 -15.11 6.43 5.04
N LYS A 138 -14.90 5.47 4.13
CA LYS A 138 -15.22 4.06 4.36
C LYS A 138 -13.98 3.19 4.32
N ALA A 139 -13.91 2.24 5.23
CA ALA A 139 -13.02 1.08 5.17
C ALA A 139 -13.87 -0.15 4.87
N ILE A 140 -13.50 -0.88 3.82
CA ILE A 140 -14.18 -2.08 3.36
C ILE A 140 -13.25 -3.26 3.59
N THR A 141 -13.58 -4.11 4.56
CA THR A 141 -12.80 -5.28 4.95
C THR A 141 -13.29 -6.51 4.21
N TYR A 142 -12.37 -7.25 3.61
CA TYR A 142 -12.56 -8.52 2.90
C TYR A 142 -11.78 -9.60 3.63
N LYS A 143 -12.45 -10.68 4.05
CA LYS A 143 -11.75 -11.91 4.45
C LYS A 143 -11.34 -12.70 3.21
N LEU A 144 -10.08 -13.10 3.13
CA LEU A 144 -9.45 -13.79 2.01
C LEU A 144 -9.45 -15.31 2.17
N THR A 145 -10.06 -15.83 3.24
CA THR A 145 -10.16 -17.26 3.51
C THR A 145 -11.23 -17.92 2.61
N ASN A 146 -10.80 -18.74 1.66
CA ASN A 146 -11.63 -19.69 0.91
C ASN A 146 -12.79 -19.10 0.09
N ILE A 147 -12.48 -18.28 -0.93
CA ILE A 147 -13.35 -17.93 -2.09
C ILE A 147 -14.64 -17.16 -1.73
N THR A 148 -14.95 -17.01 -0.45
CA THR A 148 -16.16 -16.34 0.03
C THR A 148 -15.77 -14.96 0.54
N ILE A 149 -16.26 -13.92 -0.12
CA ILE A 149 -16.07 -12.54 0.33
C ILE A 149 -17.05 -12.28 1.49
N ASP A 150 -16.56 -12.38 2.72
CA ASP A 150 -17.22 -11.76 3.87
C ASP A 150 -16.79 -10.29 3.92
N LYS A 151 -17.76 -9.38 3.70
CA LYS A 151 -17.54 -7.95 3.51
C LYS A 151 -18.10 -7.16 4.67
N GLN A 152 -17.24 -6.42 5.37
CA GLN A 152 -17.64 -5.48 6.40
C GLN A 152 -17.32 -4.04 5.96
N ILE A 153 -18.26 -3.12 6.17
CA ILE A 153 -18.06 -1.69 5.86
C ILE A 153 -18.08 -0.91 7.16
N THR A 154 -17.00 -0.19 7.44
CA THR A 154 -16.87 0.67 8.63
C THR A 154 -16.66 2.12 8.20
N THR A 155 -17.25 3.07 8.92
CA THR A 155 -16.99 4.50 8.69
C THR A 155 -15.75 4.92 9.46
N MET A 156 -14.81 5.55 8.75
CA MET A 156 -13.54 6.02 9.28
C MET A 156 -13.62 7.52 9.61
N PRO A 157 -12.93 7.99 10.67
CA PRO A 157 -12.88 9.41 11.00
C PRO A 157 -12.04 10.22 10.00
N ILE A 158 -11.12 9.56 9.28
CA ILE A 158 -10.20 10.17 8.32
C ILE A 158 -10.69 9.82 6.91
N LYS A 159 -10.76 10.84 6.04
CA LYS A 159 -11.30 10.70 4.67
C LYS A 159 -10.20 10.83 3.62
N TYR A 160 -10.42 10.21 2.46
CA TYR A 160 -9.62 10.37 1.25
C TYR A 160 -8.13 10.09 1.50
N LEU A 161 -7.80 8.91 1.98
CA LEU A 161 -6.43 8.55 2.29
C LEU A 161 -5.57 8.54 1.03
N ASP A 162 -4.28 8.81 1.14
CA ASP A 162 -3.42 8.85 -0.06
C ASP A 162 -2.73 7.49 -0.28
N ALA A 163 -2.35 6.83 0.81
CA ALA A 163 -1.79 5.48 0.76
C ALA A 163 -1.97 4.77 2.10
N ALA A 164 -1.75 3.46 2.11
CA ALA A 164 -1.66 2.69 3.34
C ALA A 164 -0.70 1.51 3.13
N VAL A 165 -0.06 1.04 4.20
CA VAL A 165 0.87 -0.10 4.14
C VAL A 165 0.84 -0.89 5.43
N TYR A 166 0.95 -2.21 5.32
CA TYR A 166 1.04 -3.09 6.47
C TYR A 166 2.43 -3.73 6.56
N LEU A 167 3.14 -3.47 7.66
CA LEU A 167 4.46 -4.04 7.92
C LEU A 167 4.31 -5.32 8.76
N ARG A 168 4.25 -6.46 8.07
CA ARG A 168 3.91 -7.77 8.65
C ARG A 168 4.83 -8.21 9.80
N GLN A 169 6.14 -7.99 9.70
CA GLN A 169 7.07 -8.40 10.77
C GLN A 169 6.84 -7.60 12.06
N GLN A 170 6.39 -6.35 11.93
CA GLN A 170 6.17 -5.43 13.03
C GLN A 170 4.71 -5.48 13.53
N GLN A 171 3.80 -6.09 12.78
CA GLN A 171 2.35 -6.10 13.04
C GLN A 171 1.77 -4.68 13.17
N ILE A 172 2.27 -3.76 12.33
CA ILE A 172 1.89 -2.35 12.33
C ILE A 172 1.35 -1.96 10.95
N ALA A 173 0.21 -1.31 10.94
CA ALA A 173 -0.35 -0.64 9.77
C ALA A 173 -0.06 0.87 9.84
N TYR A 174 0.31 1.43 8.70
CA TYR A 174 0.41 2.86 8.48
C TYR A 174 -0.64 3.27 7.46
N VAL A 175 -1.30 4.40 7.73
CA VAL A 175 -2.25 5.02 6.81
C VAL A 175 -1.84 6.48 6.64
N PHE A 176 -1.76 6.96 5.40
CA PHE A 176 -1.19 8.26 5.07
C PHE A 176 -2.25 9.24 4.57
N LYS A 177 -2.13 10.50 5.01
CA LYS A 177 -2.91 11.64 4.50
C LYS A 177 -2.06 12.90 4.51
N GLY A 178 -1.74 13.41 3.34
CA GLY A 178 -0.74 14.43 3.10
C GLY A 178 0.58 14.09 3.81
N PRO A 179 1.13 15.00 4.62
CA PRO A 179 2.37 14.78 5.35
C PRO A 179 2.21 13.90 6.61
N LEU A 180 0.99 13.45 6.94
CA LEU A 180 0.70 12.75 8.18
C LEU A 180 0.65 11.24 7.96
N ALA A 181 1.20 10.50 8.92
CA ALA A 181 1.06 9.05 9.03
C ALA A 181 0.35 8.69 10.34
N TYR A 182 -0.73 7.94 10.21
CA TYR A 182 -1.47 7.34 11.31
C TYR A 182 -0.99 5.90 11.49
N VAL A 183 -0.77 5.49 12.73
CA VAL A 183 -0.18 4.19 13.07
C VAL A 183 -1.16 3.41 13.93
N GLY A 184 -1.38 2.14 13.59
CA GLY A 184 -2.21 1.22 14.36
C GLY A 184 -1.72 -0.23 14.27
N HIS A 185 -2.24 -1.09 15.13
CA HIS A 185 -2.02 -2.53 15.04
C HIS A 185 -3.08 -3.17 14.16
N PHE A 186 -2.65 -4.04 13.24
CA PHE A 186 -3.56 -4.73 12.32
C PHE A 186 -4.37 -5.84 13.02
N ALA A 187 -3.83 -6.41 14.10
CA ALA A 187 -4.45 -7.48 14.90
C ALA A 187 -5.76 -7.06 15.60
N ASP A 188 -6.03 -5.76 15.75
CA ASP A 188 -7.26 -5.25 16.36
C ASP A 188 -8.51 -5.46 15.48
N ILE A 189 -8.36 -6.08 14.31
CA ILE A 189 -9.42 -6.25 13.30
C ILE A 189 -10.01 -7.68 13.30
N ASP A 190 -9.33 -8.66 13.92
CA ASP A 190 -9.76 -10.07 13.94
C ASP A 190 -10.50 -10.52 15.22
N GLU A 191 -10.60 -9.70 16.27
CA GLU A 191 -11.17 -10.13 17.58
C GLU A 191 -12.61 -9.65 17.88
N LYS A 192 -13.47 -9.42 16.87
CA LYS A 192 -14.91 -9.17 17.10
C LYS A 192 -15.84 -9.89 16.15
#